data_AF-A0A2P4SAL8-F1
#
_entry.id   AF-A0A2P4SAL8-F1
#
_cell.length_a   1.000
_cell.length_b   1.000
_cell.length_c   1.000
_cell.angle_alpha   90.00
_cell.angle_beta   90.00
_cell.angle_gamma   90.00
#
_symmetry.space_group_name_H-M   'P 1'
#
loop_
_entity.id
_entity.type
_entity.pdbx_description
1 polymer ?
#
loop_
_entity_poly.entity_id
_entity_poly.type
_entity_poly.pdbx_seq_one_letter_code
_entity_poly.pdbx_strand_id
1 'polypeptide(L)'
;MMQLLRAQDAIQLAVLLESARPQRVRYLLVVRPEEVGAEGQTALLGVDFPHEGADRCTLGMVLPLWSDTQVFLDGDGGFSVTSGGQTRIFKPISIQTMWAVLQELHRACELAAQGGHIPGGPALAWAQEYAAALDSEQSCLNEWLAMADLESVRPGSPLPTEPTERAVRALLRDVLTSADLETVTSKEVRTELERRVGHSLEQHKDFIDNEMLLVLAQMDRPSRVFPHIYLGSEWNAANLEELQQNCVTHILNVAREIDNFFPALFRYMNVRVYDEETAQLLPHWNDTFLFLSDIKLVGV
;
A
#
# COMPACT_ATOMS: atom_id res chain seq x y z
N MET A 1 6.46 -3.69 23.59
CA MET A 1 5.27 -3.39 22.76
C MET A 1 3.94 -3.82 23.41
N MET A 2 3.83 -5.03 23.99
CA MET A 2 2.60 -5.60 24.59
C MET A 2 1.98 -4.85 25.80
N GLN A 3 2.61 -3.80 26.35
CA GLN A 3 2.06 -3.03 27.49
C GLN A 3 1.36 -1.73 27.09
N LEU A 4 1.47 -1.32 25.82
CA LEU A 4 0.87 -0.05 25.37
C LEU A 4 -0.58 -0.23 24.92
N LEU A 5 -0.93 -1.40 24.39
CA LEU A 5 -2.27 -1.69 23.89
C LEU A 5 -3.18 -2.21 25.01
N ARG A 6 -4.47 -1.88 24.91
CA ARG A 6 -5.47 -2.49 25.76
C ARG A 6 -5.60 -3.97 25.38
N ALA A 7 -5.99 -4.80 26.34
CA ALA A 7 -6.06 -6.25 26.15
C ALA A 7 -7.06 -6.70 25.07
N GLN A 8 -7.95 -5.81 24.64
CA GLN A 8 -9.02 -6.07 23.69
C GLN A 8 -8.73 -5.50 22.29
N ASP A 9 -7.55 -4.91 22.09
CA ASP A 9 -7.16 -4.27 20.83
C ASP A 9 -6.01 -5.04 20.17
N ALA A 10 -6.10 -5.20 18.85
CA ALA A 10 -5.11 -5.88 18.03
C ALA A 10 -4.47 -4.93 17.00
N ILE A 11 -3.16 -5.07 16.84
CA ILE A 11 -2.42 -4.42 15.75
C ILE A 11 -2.72 -5.17 14.46
N GLN A 12 -3.29 -4.47 13.48
CA GLN A 12 -3.52 -4.98 12.14
C GLN A 12 -2.29 -4.81 11.25
N LEU A 13 -1.60 -3.68 11.41
CA LEU A 13 -0.39 -3.35 10.67
C LEU A 13 0.52 -2.46 11.53
N ALA A 14 1.83 -2.68 11.44
CA ALA A 14 2.85 -1.84 12.05
C ALA A 14 3.85 -1.41 10.98
N VAL A 15 4.05 -0.11 10.83
CA VAL A 15 4.88 0.50 9.78
C VAL A 15 5.93 1.39 10.41
N LEU A 16 7.19 1.21 10.01
CA LEU A 16 8.27 2.09 10.39
C LEU A 16 8.25 3.36 9.53
N LEU A 17 8.39 4.51 10.18
CA LEU A 17 8.42 5.82 9.53
C LEU A 17 9.81 6.44 9.57
N GLU A 18 10.09 7.29 8.60
CA GLU A 18 11.19 8.24 8.66
C GLU A 18 11.03 9.17 9.86
N SER A 19 12.14 9.50 10.52
CA SER A 19 12.19 10.51 11.57
C SER A 19 13.17 11.61 11.22
N ALA A 20 12.84 12.84 11.59
CA ALA A 20 13.74 13.98 11.50
C ALA A 20 15.01 13.81 12.37
N ARG A 21 14.99 12.90 13.35
CA ARG A 21 16.13 12.60 14.22
C ARG A 21 16.60 11.16 13.97
N PRO A 22 17.83 10.95 13.46
CA PRO A 22 18.32 9.63 13.06
C PRO A 22 18.35 8.58 14.18
N GLN A 23 18.41 9.01 15.43
CA GLN A 23 18.46 8.11 16.58
C GLN A 23 17.07 7.63 17.01
N ARG A 24 15.98 8.28 16.55
CA ARG A 24 14.62 7.93 16.97
C ARG A 24 13.98 6.98 16.00
N VAL A 25 13.22 6.04 16.54
CA VAL A 25 12.48 5.05 15.77
C VAL A 25 11.00 5.28 15.99
N ARG A 26 10.23 5.42 14.91
CA ARG A 26 8.80 5.80 14.97
C ARG A 26 7.95 4.79 14.21
N TYR A 27 6.96 4.22 14.89
CA TYR A 27 6.03 3.30 14.28
C TYR A 27 4.65 3.92 14.16
N LEU A 28 4.04 3.75 12.99
CA LEU A 28 2.61 3.91 12.78
C LEU A 28 1.94 2.55 12.95
N LEU A 29 1.01 2.45 13.90
CA LEU A 29 0.23 1.24 14.13
C LEU A 29 -1.22 1.48 13.68
N VAL A 30 -1.75 0.55 12.88
CA VAL A 30 -3.18 0.47 12.59
C VAL A 30 -3.81 -0.49 13.59
N VAL A 31 -4.70 0.01 14.44
CA VAL A 31 -5.25 -0.75 15.56
C VAL A 31 -6.76 -0.87 15.43
N ARG A 32 -7.26 -2.07 15.75
CA ARG A 32 -8.68 -2.38 15.81
C ARG A 32 -9.03 -3.11 17.10
N PRO A 33 -10.20 -2.81 17.71
CA PRO A 33 -10.75 -3.63 18.78
C PRO A 33 -11.20 -4.98 18.21
N GLU A 34 -10.95 -6.06 18.95
CA GLU A 34 -11.46 -7.41 18.64
C GLU A 34 -12.85 -7.66 19.25
N GLU A 35 -13.42 -6.67 19.94
CA GLU A 35 -14.73 -6.76 20.57
C GLU A 35 -15.87 -6.88 19.54
N VAL A 36 -16.83 -7.76 19.84
CA VAL A 36 -18.04 -7.94 19.02
C VAL A 36 -18.85 -6.65 18.99
N GLY A 37 -19.16 -6.15 17.79
CA GLY A 37 -19.89 -4.90 17.59
C GLY A 37 -19.01 -3.64 17.44
N ALA A 38 -17.70 -3.79 17.51
CA ALA A 38 -16.74 -2.72 17.20
C ALA A 38 -16.23 -2.77 15.74
N GLU A 39 -16.98 -3.46 14.86
CA GLU A 39 -16.65 -3.60 13.44
C GLU A 39 -16.49 -2.22 12.78
N GLY A 40 -15.39 -2.09 12.01
CA GLY A 40 -15.05 -0.86 11.32
C GLY A 40 -14.50 0.29 12.19
N GLN A 41 -14.38 0.11 13.51
CA GLN A 41 -13.68 1.09 14.34
C GLN A 41 -12.17 0.89 14.21
N THR A 42 -11.48 1.85 13.60
CA THR A 42 -10.02 1.82 13.44
C THR A 42 -9.41 3.09 14.01
N ALA A 43 -8.25 2.99 14.67
CA ALA A 43 -7.45 4.16 15.05
C ALA A 43 -5.98 3.96 14.67
N LEU A 44 -5.32 5.05 14.31
CA LEU A 44 -3.89 5.11 14.08
C LEU A 44 -3.18 5.53 15.36
N LEU A 45 -2.18 4.78 15.78
CA LEU A 45 -1.33 5.10 16.93
C LEU A 45 0.09 5.39 16.44
N GLY A 46 0.65 6.50 16.88
CA GLY A 46 2.04 6.88 16.63
C GLY A 46 2.85 6.54 17.86
N VAL A 47 3.79 5.61 17.71
CA VAL A 47 4.62 5.10 18.80
C VAL A 47 6.05 5.53 18.58
N ASP A 48 6.67 6.10 19.61
CA ASP A 48 8.05 6.55 19.58
C ASP A 48 8.93 5.62 20.43
N PHE A 49 10.12 5.34 19.92
CA PHE A 49 11.20 4.69 20.65
C PHE A 49 12.41 5.64 20.68
N PRO A 50 13.09 5.76 21.84
CA PRO A 50 14.24 6.66 21.97
C PRO A 50 15.42 6.23 21.08
N HIS A 51 15.55 4.93 20.81
CA HIS A 51 16.52 4.34 19.90
C HIS A 51 16.09 2.94 19.45
N GLU A 52 16.73 2.45 18.39
CA GLU A 52 16.54 1.09 17.90
C GLU A 52 16.93 0.07 18.98
N GLY A 53 16.07 -0.91 19.23
CA GLY A 53 16.28 -1.93 20.28
C GLY A 53 15.89 -1.49 21.70
N ALA A 54 15.30 -0.31 21.89
CA ALA A 54 14.82 0.11 23.21
C ALA A 54 13.64 -0.74 23.71
N ASP A 55 13.68 -1.15 24.98
CA ASP A 55 12.61 -1.95 25.61
C ASP A 55 11.35 -1.14 25.96
N ARG A 56 11.46 0.19 25.97
CA ARG A 56 10.39 1.13 26.33
C ARG A 56 10.00 1.98 25.13
N CYS A 57 8.71 2.05 24.88
CA CYS A 57 8.09 2.91 23.88
C CYS A 57 7.09 3.86 24.53
N THR A 58 6.87 5.00 23.89
CA THR A 58 5.90 6.02 24.31
C THR A 58 4.86 6.22 23.21
N LEU A 59 3.68 6.68 23.60
CA LEU A 59 2.61 7.03 22.66
C LEU A 59 2.67 8.53 22.38
N GLY A 60 2.86 8.88 21.10
CA GLY A 60 3.02 10.26 20.66
C GLY A 60 1.89 10.79 19.78
N MET A 61 1.03 9.92 19.25
CA MET A 61 -0.11 10.33 18.43
C MET A 61 -1.24 9.32 18.49
N VAL A 62 -2.47 9.81 18.45
CA VAL A 62 -3.68 9.04 18.22
C VAL A 62 -4.52 9.75 17.17
N LEU A 63 -4.94 9.04 16.13
CA LEU A 63 -5.87 9.54 15.12
C LEU A 63 -6.97 8.50 14.86
N PRO A 64 -8.17 8.67 15.45
CA PRO A 64 -9.32 7.83 15.12
C PRO A 64 -9.74 8.03 13.65
N LEU A 65 -10.15 6.96 12.98
CA LEU A 65 -10.61 7.00 11.58
C LEU A 65 -12.15 7.04 11.55
N TRP A 66 -12.70 8.20 11.22
CA TRP A 66 -14.14 8.42 11.10
C TRP A 66 -14.62 8.21 9.65
N SER A 67 -15.92 8.27 9.41
CA SER A 67 -16.48 8.20 8.05
C SER A 67 -16.04 9.34 7.13
N ASP A 68 -15.52 10.44 7.67
CA ASP A 68 -14.95 11.57 6.91
C ASP A 68 -13.47 11.40 6.57
N THR A 69 -12.88 10.23 6.89
CA THR A 69 -11.44 9.98 6.66
C THR A 69 -11.10 10.06 5.19
N GLN A 70 -10.08 10.86 4.86
CA GLN A 70 -9.50 10.98 3.53
C GLN A 70 -7.99 10.77 3.58
N VAL A 71 -7.47 10.10 2.56
CA VAL A 71 -6.04 9.80 2.41
C VAL A 71 -5.54 10.43 1.11
N PHE A 72 -4.42 11.15 1.17
CA PHE A 72 -3.82 11.80 0.01
C PHE A 72 -2.31 11.56 -0.02
N LEU A 73 -1.76 11.34 -1.21
CA LEU A 73 -0.30 11.35 -1.38
C LEU A 73 0.22 12.78 -1.34
N ASP A 74 1.39 12.97 -0.75
CA ASP A 74 1.99 14.29 -0.60
C ASP A 74 3.02 14.64 -1.68
N GLY A 75 3.26 13.75 -2.65
CA GLY A 75 4.21 13.95 -3.75
C GLY A 75 5.68 13.81 -3.35
N ASP A 76 5.96 13.56 -2.07
CA ASP A 76 7.32 13.39 -1.55
C ASP A 76 7.49 12.05 -0.86
N GLY A 77 6.82 11.01 -1.35
CA GLY A 77 6.95 9.65 -0.81
C GLY A 77 6.29 9.45 0.54
N GLY A 78 5.33 10.30 0.87
CA GLY A 78 4.48 10.14 2.04
C GLY A 78 3.02 10.26 1.69
N PHE A 79 2.21 10.15 2.72
CA PHE A 79 0.78 10.35 2.62
C PHE A 79 0.29 11.14 3.83
N SER A 80 -0.80 11.85 3.61
CA SER A 80 -1.55 12.53 4.64
C SER A 80 -2.87 11.81 4.89
N VAL A 81 -3.27 11.73 6.16
CA VAL A 81 -4.57 11.23 6.59
C VAL A 81 -5.29 12.38 7.29
N THR A 82 -6.46 12.73 6.76
CA THR A 82 -7.36 13.72 7.35
C THR A 82 -8.57 13.01 7.91
N SER A 83 -8.85 13.15 9.20
CA SER A 83 -9.98 12.51 9.87
C SER A 83 -10.45 13.39 11.04
N GLY A 84 -11.76 13.65 11.13
CA GLY A 84 -12.34 14.44 12.22
C GLY A 84 -11.74 15.85 12.35
N GLY A 85 -11.38 16.46 11.21
CA GLY A 85 -10.77 17.79 11.14
C GLY A 85 -9.29 17.85 11.53
N GLN A 86 -8.62 16.71 11.76
CA GLN A 86 -7.17 16.65 11.99
C GLN A 86 -6.46 16.02 10.78
N THR A 87 -5.39 16.65 10.33
CA THR A 87 -4.52 16.12 9.27
C THR A 87 -3.17 15.72 9.84
N ARG A 88 -2.71 14.52 9.50
CA ARG A 88 -1.41 13.96 9.91
C ARG A 88 -0.66 13.46 8.69
N ILE A 89 0.65 13.66 8.65
CA ILE A 89 1.50 13.25 7.54
C ILE A 89 2.43 12.15 8.00
N PHE A 90 2.62 11.14 7.15
CA PHE A 90 3.42 9.97 7.41
C PHE A 90 4.35 9.71 6.23
N LYS A 91 5.61 9.39 6.55
CA LYS A 91 6.67 9.09 5.58
C LYS A 91 7.20 7.68 5.86
N PRO A 92 6.65 6.63 5.23
CA PRO A 92 7.15 5.27 5.41
C PRO A 92 8.58 5.13 4.90
N ILE A 93 9.36 4.25 5.53
CA ILE A 93 10.77 4.05 5.14
C ILE A 93 10.97 3.34 3.79
N SER A 94 9.91 2.78 3.21
CA SER A 94 9.98 2.15 1.89
C SER A 94 8.64 2.18 1.16
N ILE A 95 8.70 2.05 -0.15
CA ILE A 95 7.52 2.07 -1.02
C ILE A 95 6.60 0.87 -0.78
N GLN A 96 7.15 -0.30 -0.42
CA GLN A 96 6.35 -1.47 -0.06
C GLN A 96 5.57 -1.22 1.23
N THR A 97 6.23 -0.62 2.22
CA THR A 97 5.59 -0.27 3.49
C THR A 97 4.50 0.78 3.28
N MET A 98 4.75 1.75 2.38
CA MET A 98 3.77 2.75 1.96
C MET A 98 2.56 2.11 1.28
N TRP A 99 2.76 1.17 0.35
CA TRP A 99 1.67 0.43 -0.29
C TRP A 99 0.81 -0.32 0.74
N ALA A 100 1.44 -1.08 1.63
CA ALA A 100 0.75 -1.88 2.64
C ALA A 100 -0.14 -1.02 3.56
N VAL A 101 0.35 0.14 4.01
CA VAL A 101 -0.46 1.02 4.86
C VAL A 101 -1.59 1.69 4.10
N LEU A 102 -1.39 2.11 2.85
CA LEU A 102 -2.44 2.71 2.04
C LEU A 102 -3.59 1.72 1.78
N GLN A 103 -3.27 0.45 1.49
CA GLN A 103 -4.27 -0.61 1.33
C GLN A 103 -5.08 -0.80 2.60
N GLU A 104 -4.41 -0.87 3.75
CA GLU A 104 -5.07 -1.07 5.04
C GLU A 104 -5.92 0.14 5.45
N LEU A 105 -5.47 1.36 5.10
CA LEU A 105 -6.22 2.59 5.34
C LEU A 105 -7.46 2.68 4.46
N HIS A 106 -7.37 2.36 3.16
CA HIS A 106 -8.55 2.32 2.28
C HIS A 106 -9.61 1.35 2.81
N ARG A 107 -9.19 0.15 3.22
CA ARG A 107 -10.08 -0.81 3.87
C ARG A 107 -10.71 -0.25 5.15
N ALA A 108 -9.92 0.43 5.98
CA ALA A 108 -10.44 1.05 7.20
C ALA A 108 -11.46 2.17 6.90
N CYS A 109 -11.21 2.99 5.88
CA CYS A 109 -12.12 4.05 5.44
C CYS A 109 -13.46 3.48 4.95
N GLU A 110 -13.43 2.42 4.14
CA GLU A 110 -14.64 1.75 3.66
C GLU A 110 -15.48 1.22 4.83
N LEU A 111 -14.85 0.55 5.79
CA LEU A 111 -15.54 0.03 6.97
C LEU A 111 -16.08 1.17 7.86
N ALA A 112 -15.33 2.26 8.01
CA ALA A 112 -15.78 3.42 8.77
C ALA A 112 -16.96 4.13 8.10
N ALA A 113 -16.98 4.19 6.77
CA ALA A 113 -18.10 4.72 5.99
C ALA A 113 -19.35 3.83 6.11
N GLN A 114 -19.20 2.49 6.03
CA GLN A 114 -20.29 1.54 6.22
C GLN A 114 -20.88 1.59 7.63
N GLY A 115 -20.03 1.75 8.65
CA GLY A 115 -20.44 1.86 10.05
C GLY A 115 -21.05 3.21 10.44
N GLY A 116 -20.89 4.25 9.62
CA GLY A 116 -21.41 5.59 9.90
C GLY A 116 -20.77 6.25 11.15
N HIS A 117 -19.50 5.93 11.43
CA HIS A 117 -18.77 6.43 12.60
C HIS A 117 -18.46 7.93 12.46
N ILE A 118 -19.18 8.77 13.21
CA ILE A 118 -18.99 10.23 13.22
C ILE A 118 -18.30 10.73 14.51
N PRO A 119 -17.51 11.82 14.43
CA PRO A 119 -16.95 12.46 15.61
C PRO A 119 -18.03 12.85 16.63
N GLY A 120 -17.82 12.48 17.90
CA GLY A 120 -18.77 12.77 18.99
C GLY A 120 -19.85 11.71 19.21
N GLY A 121 -19.90 10.66 18.39
CA GLY A 121 -20.70 9.45 18.65
C GLY A 121 -20.05 8.51 19.69
N PRO A 122 -20.72 7.38 20.02
CA PRO A 122 -20.17 6.38 20.94
C PRO A 122 -19.05 5.51 20.33
N ALA A 123 -18.96 5.46 18.99
CA ALA A 123 -17.89 4.77 18.29
C ALA A 123 -16.53 5.42 18.57
N LEU A 124 -15.47 4.61 18.62
CA LEU A 124 -14.10 5.07 18.86
C LEU A 124 -13.88 5.79 20.20
N ALA A 125 -14.82 5.70 21.15
CA ALA A 125 -14.67 6.25 22.49
C ALA A 125 -13.41 5.71 23.19
N TRP A 126 -13.06 4.46 22.90
CA TRP A 126 -11.83 3.83 23.37
C TRP A 126 -10.54 4.53 22.94
N ALA A 127 -10.54 5.18 21.77
CA ALA A 127 -9.37 5.91 21.30
C ALA A 127 -9.04 7.11 22.21
N GLN A 128 -10.01 7.61 22.99
CA GLN A 128 -9.77 8.66 23.98
C GLN A 128 -8.89 8.19 25.14
N GLU A 129 -8.93 6.89 25.50
CA GLU A 129 -8.04 6.33 26.52
C GLU A 129 -6.58 6.42 26.07
N TYR A 130 -6.31 6.12 24.81
CA TYR A 130 -4.99 6.31 24.20
C TYR A 130 -4.61 7.79 24.16
N ALA A 131 -5.53 8.68 23.79
CA ALA A 131 -5.25 10.12 23.75
C ALA A 131 -4.91 10.69 25.14
N ALA A 132 -5.51 10.16 26.21
CA ALA A 132 -5.19 10.52 27.59
C ALA A 132 -3.86 9.93 28.07
N ALA A 133 -3.36 8.87 27.43
CA ALA A 133 -2.13 8.18 27.76
C ALA A 133 -0.91 8.64 26.93
N LEU A 134 -1.02 9.75 26.19
CA LEU A 134 0.11 10.34 25.48
C LEU A 134 1.24 10.74 26.45
N ASP A 135 2.42 10.15 26.27
CA ASP A 135 3.57 10.30 27.16
C ASP A 135 4.90 10.56 26.43
N SER A 136 4.88 10.69 25.10
CA SER A 136 6.06 11.07 24.33
C SER A 136 6.57 12.47 24.68
N GLU A 137 7.88 12.66 24.59
CA GLU A 137 8.51 13.98 24.78
C GLU A 137 7.93 15.02 23.81
N GLN A 138 7.90 16.30 24.23
CA GLN A 138 7.37 17.40 23.42
C GLN A 138 7.98 17.47 22.01
N SER A 139 9.27 17.15 21.87
CA SER A 139 9.93 17.13 20.57
C SER A 139 9.40 16.03 19.63
N CYS A 140 8.99 14.87 20.17
CA CYS A 140 8.32 13.82 19.39
C CYS A 140 6.87 14.24 19.06
N LEU A 141 6.15 14.81 20.03
CA LEU A 141 4.78 15.30 19.81
C LEU A 141 4.74 16.35 18.69
N ASN A 142 5.69 17.30 18.69
CA ASN A 142 5.80 18.31 17.64
C ASN A 142 6.01 17.69 16.25
N GLU A 143 6.79 16.62 16.16
CA GLU A 143 7.05 15.93 14.89
C GLU A 143 5.80 15.15 14.42
N TRP A 144 4.96 14.64 15.33
CA TRP A 144 3.65 14.06 14.97
C TRP A 144 2.60 15.12 14.58
N LEU A 145 2.75 16.35 15.09
CA LEU A 145 1.87 17.49 14.83
C LEU A 145 2.34 18.36 13.65
N ALA A 146 3.48 18.04 13.03
CA ALA A 146 4.01 18.79 11.91
C ALA A 146 3.02 18.76 10.74
N MET A 147 2.65 19.94 10.25
CA MET A 147 1.80 20.12 9.06
C MET A 147 2.69 20.48 7.86
N ALA A 148 2.32 20.03 6.65
CA ALA A 148 3.08 20.27 5.41
C ALA A 148 2.98 21.70 4.88
N ASP A 149 2.17 22.56 5.49
CA ASP A 149 1.66 23.82 4.91
C ASP A 149 2.71 24.95 4.75
N LEU A 150 4.02 24.66 4.77
CA LEU A 150 5.08 25.67 4.72
C LEU A 150 6.11 25.51 3.60
N GLU A 151 5.93 24.58 2.65
CA GLU A 151 6.74 24.55 1.43
C GLU A 151 5.92 24.93 0.19
N SER A 152 5.63 26.23 0.07
CA SER A 152 5.23 26.84 -1.19
C SER A 152 6.44 26.81 -2.15
N VAL A 153 6.55 25.72 -2.92
CA VAL A 153 7.50 25.65 -4.02
C VAL A 153 7.00 26.55 -5.14
N ARG A 154 7.73 27.65 -5.39
CA ARG A 154 7.49 28.50 -6.56
C ARG A 154 7.70 27.65 -7.81
N PRO A 155 6.81 27.70 -8.82
CA PRO A 155 7.05 27.00 -10.08
C PRO A 155 8.40 27.44 -10.67
N GLY A 156 9.34 26.52 -10.78
CA GLY A 156 10.57 26.73 -11.54
C GLY A 156 10.23 27.01 -13.01
N SER A 157 11.02 27.86 -13.67
CA SER A 157 10.82 28.20 -15.08
C SER A 157 10.70 26.95 -15.96
N PRO A 158 9.80 26.94 -16.96
CA PRO A 158 9.62 25.81 -17.85
C PRO A 158 10.92 25.54 -18.62
N LEU A 159 11.46 24.33 -18.45
CA LEU A 159 12.53 23.79 -19.29
C LEU A 159 11.90 23.16 -20.54
N PRO A 160 12.56 23.22 -21.70
CA PRO A 160 12.02 22.65 -22.92
C PRO A 160 12.14 21.12 -22.93
N THR A 161 11.15 20.49 -23.56
CA THR A 161 10.89 19.04 -23.71
C THR A 161 10.54 18.29 -22.43
N GLU A 162 9.26 18.35 -22.05
CA GLU A 162 8.67 17.40 -21.11
C GLU A 162 8.77 15.98 -21.71
N PRO A 163 9.25 14.99 -20.94
CA PRO A 163 9.23 13.60 -21.35
C PRO A 163 7.76 13.19 -21.40
N THR A 164 7.35 12.51 -22.47
CA THR A 164 5.97 12.04 -22.56
C THR A 164 5.67 11.16 -21.35
N GLU A 165 4.54 11.35 -20.65
CA GLU A 165 4.14 10.56 -19.47
C GLU A 165 4.33 9.05 -19.70
N ARG A 166 4.08 8.57 -20.93
CA ARG A 166 4.31 7.18 -21.34
C ARG A 166 5.75 6.70 -21.17
N ALA A 167 6.74 7.56 -21.44
CA ALA A 167 8.16 7.24 -21.26
C ALA A 167 8.51 7.19 -19.76
N VAL A 168 8.00 8.12 -18.96
CA VAL A 168 8.17 8.12 -17.50
C VAL A 168 7.59 6.85 -16.90
N ARG A 169 6.38 6.44 -17.32
CA ARG A 169 5.74 5.17 -16.92
C ARG A 169 6.61 3.95 -17.21
N ALA A 170 7.16 3.86 -18.43
CA ALA A 170 7.99 2.74 -18.84
C ALA A 170 9.30 2.68 -18.02
N LEU A 171 9.93 3.83 -17.79
CA LEU A 171 11.14 3.92 -16.97
C LEU A 171 10.86 3.63 -15.50
N LEU A 172 9.73 4.08 -14.96
CA LEU A 172 9.34 3.84 -13.57
C LEU A 172 9.14 2.35 -13.33
N ARG A 173 8.48 1.66 -14.25
CA ARG A 173 8.36 0.20 -14.21
C ARG A 173 9.71 -0.49 -14.18
N ASP A 174 10.63 -0.09 -15.04
CA ASP A 174 11.97 -0.68 -15.09
C ASP A 174 12.78 -0.42 -13.80
N VAL A 175 12.71 0.82 -13.27
CA VAL A 175 13.33 1.18 -11.98
C VAL A 175 12.78 0.30 -10.86
N LEU A 176 11.46 0.24 -10.71
CA LEU A 176 10.81 -0.55 -9.66
C LEU A 176 11.09 -2.05 -9.80
N THR A 177 11.10 -2.59 -11.02
CA THR A 177 11.42 -4.00 -11.28
C THR A 177 12.85 -4.34 -10.87
N SER A 178 13.78 -3.40 -11.03
CA SER A 178 15.20 -3.59 -10.68
C SER A 178 15.53 -3.25 -9.21
N ALA A 179 14.61 -2.63 -8.48
CA ALA A 179 14.84 -2.14 -7.13
C ALA A 179 14.40 -3.17 -6.08
N ASP A 180 14.99 -3.08 -4.89
CA ASP A 180 14.50 -3.78 -3.71
C ASP A 180 13.36 -2.97 -3.06
N LEU A 181 12.11 -3.38 -3.33
CA LEU A 181 10.91 -2.65 -2.89
C LEU A 181 10.77 -2.53 -1.38
N GLU A 182 11.40 -3.44 -0.62
CA GLU A 182 11.37 -3.47 0.84
C GLU A 182 12.19 -2.34 1.46
N THR A 183 13.22 -1.86 0.76
CA THR A 183 14.18 -0.88 1.27
C THR A 183 14.19 0.44 0.50
N VAL A 184 13.75 0.43 -0.77
CA VAL A 184 13.78 1.62 -1.60
C VAL A 184 12.71 2.64 -1.17
N THR A 185 13.11 3.90 -1.08
CA THR A 185 12.23 5.04 -0.81
C THR A 185 11.71 5.67 -2.10
N SER A 186 10.57 6.36 -2.07
CA SER A 186 10.07 7.09 -3.24
C SER A 186 11.06 8.15 -3.73
N LYS A 187 11.84 8.73 -2.81
CA LYS A 187 12.90 9.70 -3.14
C LYS A 187 14.02 9.07 -3.97
N GLU A 188 14.44 7.84 -3.65
CA GLU A 188 15.45 7.11 -4.42
C GLU A 188 14.92 6.71 -5.79
N VAL A 189 13.69 6.22 -5.87
CA VAL A 189 13.02 5.91 -7.15
C VAL A 189 12.97 7.15 -8.05
N ARG A 190 12.58 8.30 -7.50
CA ARG A 190 12.52 9.58 -8.23
C ARG A 190 13.90 10.04 -8.68
N THR A 191 14.91 9.93 -7.81
CA THR A 191 16.30 10.31 -8.14
C THR A 191 16.84 9.45 -9.30
N GLU A 192 16.56 8.15 -9.29
CA GLU A 192 16.96 7.24 -10.37
C GLU A 192 16.19 7.51 -11.67
N LEU A 193 14.90 7.85 -11.58
CA LEU A 193 14.10 8.30 -12.71
C LEU A 193 14.68 9.56 -13.36
N GLU A 194 14.95 10.60 -12.56
CA GLU A 194 15.56 11.85 -13.03
C GLU A 194 16.92 11.60 -13.68
N ARG A 195 17.72 10.67 -13.13
CA ARG A 195 19.00 10.25 -13.70
C ARG A 195 18.84 9.62 -15.08
N ARG A 196 17.81 8.78 -15.29
CA ARG A 196 17.55 8.09 -16.57
C ARG A 196 16.93 9.02 -17.62
N VAL A 197 16.06 9.93 -17.19
CA VAL A 197 15.41 10.92 -18.04
C VAL A 197 16.36 12.06 -18.42
N GLY A 198 17.29 12.42 -17.53
CA GLY A 198 18.32 13.44 -17.77
C GLY A 198 17.92 14.87 -17.39
N HIS A 199 16.79 15.06 -16.70
CA HIS A 199 16.37 16.36 -16.16
C HIS A 199 15.52 16.17 -14.89
N SER A 200 15.28 17.26 -14.16
CA SER A 200 14.44 17.28 -12.96
C SER A 200 12.98 16.92 -13.28
N LEU A 201 12.36 16.12 -12.42
CA LEU A 201 10.95 15.73 -12.47
C LEU A 201 10.17 16.34 -11.29
N GLU A 202 10.67 17.43 -10.70
CA GLU A 202 10.08 18.08 -9.52
C GLU A 202 8.61 18.51 -9.74
N GLN A 203 8.23 18.87 -10.96
CA GLN A 203 6.84 19.23 -11.29
C GLN A 203 5.92 18.01 -11.47
N HIS A 204 6.47 16.80 -11.57
CA HIS A 204 5.76 15.55 -11.80
C HIS A 204 5.70 14.68 -10.54
N LYS A 205 6.02 15.22 -9.36
CA LYS A 205 6.01 14.53 -8.07
C LYS A 205 4.72 13.74 -7.83
N ASP A 206 3.58 14.41 -7.91
CA ASP A 206 2.27 13.80 -7.69
C ASP A 206 1.97 12.70 -8.72
N PHE A 207 2.33 12.95 -9.99
CA PHE A 207 2.16 11.96 -11.05
C PHE A 207 3.01 10.71 -10.80
N ILE A 208 4.28 10.89 -10.41
CA ILE A 208 5.21 9.79 -10.16
C ILE A 208 4.75 8.97 -8.96
N ASP A 209 4.35 9.60 -7.86
CA ASP A 209 3.88 8.90 -6.67
C ASP A 209 2.60 8.10 -6.96
N ASN A 210 1.63 8.68 -7.67
CA ASN A 210 0.42 7.95 -8.08
C ASN A 210 0.74 6.78 -9.02
N GLU A 211 1.59 7.01 -10.03
CA GLU A 211 1.98 5.95 -10.96
C GLU A 211 2.81 4.87 -10.28
N MET A 212 3.62 5.21 -9.28
CA MET A 212 4.39 4.26 -8.49
C MET A 212 3.47 3.30 -7.75
N LEU A 213 2.41 3.81 -7.11
CA LEU A 213 1.41 2.94 -6.49
C LEU A 213 0.67 2.07 -7.52
N LEU A 214 0.34 2.61 -8.69
CA LEU A 214 -0.28 1.82 -9.75
C LEU A 214 0.64 0.69 -10.23
N VAL A 215 1.94 0.95 -10.37
CA VAL A 215 2.92 -0.07 -10.74
C VAL A 215 3.11 -1.07 -9.61
N LEU A 216 3.15 -0.65 -8.34
CA LEU A 216 3.23 -1.57 -7.21
C LEU A 216 2.01 -2.48 -7.12
N ALA A 217 0.80 -1.93 -7.33
CA ALA A 217 -0.44 -2.70 -7.43
C ALA A 217 -0.37 -3.77 -8.53
N GLN A 218 0.29 -3.43 -9.65
CA GLN A 218 0.52 -4.32 -10.77
C GLN A 218 1.59 -5.37 -10.47
N MET A 219 2.54 -5.05 -9.60
CA MET A 219 3.67 -5.91 -9.20
C MET A 219 3.35 -6.85 -8.03
N ASP A 220 2.13 -6.83 -7.48
CA ASP A 220 1.73 -7.76 -6.43
C ASP A 220 1.98 -9.21 -6.88
N ARG A 221 2.69 -9.97 -6.04
CA ARG A 221 3.03 -11.37 -6.32
C ARG A 221 1.75 -12.20 -6.49
N PRO A 222 1.77 -13.23 -7.35
CA PRO A 222 0.61 -14.07 -7.52
C PRO A 222 0.32 -14.81 -6.21
N SER A 223 -0.93 -14.76 -5.77
CA SER A 223 -1.40 -15.42 -4.56
C SER A 223 -1.46 -16.93 -4.76
N ARG A 224 -0.74 -17.69 -3.94
CA ARG A 224 -0.79 -19.16 -3.99
C ARG A 224 -2.02 -19.67 -3.23
N VAL A 225 -3.11 -19.91 -3.96
CA VAL A 225 -4.41 -20.36 -3.41
C VAL A 225 -4.38 -21.85 -3.06
N PHE A 226 -3.69 -22.66 -3.87
CA PHE A 226 -3.40 -24.06 -3.60
C PHE A 226 -1.93 -24.34 -3.91
N PRO A 227 -1.34 -25.45 -3.43
CA PRO A 227 0.07 -25.77 -3.71
C PRO A 227 0.46 -25.72 -5.20
N HIS A 228 -0.49 -25.98 -6.09
CA HIS A 228 -0.32 -26.03 -7.55
C HIS A 228 -1.11 -24.94 -8.29
N ILE A 229 -1.76 -24.00 -7.57
CA ILE A 229 -2.58 -22.94 -8.18
C ILE A 229 -2.16 -21.59 -7.62
N TYR A 230 -1.73 -20.74 -8.55
CA TYR A 230 -1.48 -19.34 -8.34
C TYR A 230 -2.61 -18.52 -8.98
N LEU A 231 -3.08 -17.50 -8.27
CA LEU A 231 -3.98 -16.49 -8.78
C LEU A 231 -3.16 -15.20 -8.95
N GLY A 232 -3.12 -14.65 -10.15
CA GLY A 232 -2.32 -13.46 -10.45
C GLY A 232 -2.98 -12.58 -11.51
N SER A 233 -2.42 -11.40 -11.69
CA SER A 233 -2.82 -10.42 -12.69
C SER A 233 -2.16 -10.70 -14.05
N GLU A 234 -2.49 -9.88 -15.06
CA GLU A 234 -1.80 -9.85 -16.36
C GLU A 234 -0.28 -9.68 -16.21
N TRP A 235 0.17 -8.96 -15.19
CA TRP A 235 1.58 -8.64 -14.95
C TRP A 235 2.34 -9.86 -14.45
N ASN A 236 1.74 -10.65 -13.55
CA ASN A 236 2.32 -11.93 -13.15
C ASN A 236 2.42 -12.88 -14.36
N ALA A 237 1.41 -12.86 -15.26
CA ALA A 237 1.44 -13.65 -16.48
C ALA A 237 2.49 -13.16 -17.52
N ALA A 238 2.85 -11.88 -17.49
CA ALA A 238 3.87 -11.30 -18.36
C ALA A 238 5.31 -11.48 -17.83
N ASN A 239 5.49 -11.95 -16.60
CA ASN A 239 6.79 -12.14 -15.97
C ASN A 239 7.33 -13.57 -16.15
N LEU A 240 8.11 -13.80 -17.22
CA LEU A 240 8.65 -15.13 -17.54
C LEU A 240 9.50 -15.73 -16.42
N GLU A 241 10.30 -14.91 -15.75
CA GLU A 241 11.20 -15.37 -14.69
C GLU A 241 10.41 -15.84 -13.47
N GLU A 242 9.41 -15.06 -13.03
CA GLU A 242 8.53 -15.44 -11.91
C GLU A 242 7.72 -16.71 -12.22
N LEU A 243 7.24 -16.84 -13.46
CA LEU A 243 6.54 -18.07 -13.91
C LEU A 243 7.47 -19.29 -13.86
N GLN A 244 8.73 -19.15 -14.28
CA GLN A 244 9.70 -20.25 -14.23
C GLN A 244 10.13 -20.60 -12.80
N GLN A 245 10.37 -19.60 -11.96
CA GLN A 245 10.72 -19.79 -10.55
C GLN A 245 9.60 -20.48 -9.75
N ASN A 246 8.35 -20.15 -10.06
CA ASN A 246 7.17 -20.81 -9.49
C ASN A 246 6.80 -22.13 -10.18
N CYS A 247 7.62 -22.61 -11.13
CA CYS A 247 7.39 -23.84 -11.89
C CYS A 247 6.01 -23.87 -12.58
N VAL A 248 5.51 -22.73 -13.04
CA VAL A 248 4.23 -22.64 -13.76
C VAL A 248 4.36 -23.36 -15.09
N THR A 249 3.41 -24.23 -15.39
CA THR A 249 3.37 -25.00 -16.66
C THR A 249 2.12 -24.72 -17.49
N HIS A 250 1.05 -24.26 -16.83
CA HIS A 250 -0.26 -24.03 -17.40
C HIS A 250 -0.79 -22.68 -16.94
N ILE A 251 -1.45 -21.94 -17.85
CA ILE A 251 -2.04 -20.63 -17.56
C ILE A 251 -3.49 -20.62 -18.05
N LEU A 252 -4.42 -20.30 -17.15
CA LEU A 252 -5.82 -20.05 -17.47
C LEU A 252 -6.02 -18.54 -17.61
N ASN A 253 -6.21 -18.05 -18.84
CA ASN A 253 -6.47 -16.64 -19.12
C ASN A 253 -7.99 -16.40 -19.22
N VAL A 254 -8.55 -15.65 -18.26
CA VAL A 254 -10.00 -15.36 -18.18
C VAL A 254 -10.34 -13.94 -18.68
N ALA A 255 -9.34 -13.15 -19.07
CA ALA A 255 -9.54 -11.78 -19.53
C ALA A 255 -9.62 -11.74 -21.07
N ARG A 256 -10.61 -11.02 -21.60
CA ARG A 256 -10.78 -10.91 -23.05
C ARG A 256 -9.70 -10.03 -23.68
N GLU A 257 -9.42 -8.91 -23.04
CA GLU A 257 -8.51 -7.84 -23.46
C GLU A 257 -7.03 -8.20 -23.36
N ILE A 258 -6.70 -9.27 -22.63
CA ILE A 258 -5.30 -9.65 -22.37
C ILE A 258 -4.87 -10.80 -23.27
N ASP A 259 -3.84 -10.57 -24.07
CA ASP A 259 -3.23 -11.61 -24.89
C ASP A 259 -2.39 -12.59 -24.07
N ASN A 260 -2.13 -13.77 -24.66
CA ASN A 260 -1.30 -14.77 -24.00
C ASN A 260 0.16 -14.39 -24.13
N PHE A 261 0.84 -14.25 -23.00
CA PHE A 261 2.28 -14.06 -22.94
C PHE A 261 3.01 -15.39 -23.12
N PHE A 262 4.13 -15.40 -23.84
CA PHE A 262 4.95 -16.61 -24.06
C PHE A 262 4.16 -17.89 -24.45
N PRO A 263 3.22 -17.84 -25.42
CA PRO A 263 2.30 -18.95 -25.71
C PRO A 263 2.99 -20.23 -26.21
N ALA A 264 4.28 -20.14 -26.58
CA ALA A 264 5.09 -21.29 -26.95
C ALA A 264 5.68 -22.05 -25.74
N LEU A 265 5.71 -21.43 -24.55
CA LEU A 265 6.35 -21.97 -23.34
C LEU A 265 5.35 -22.57 -22.35
N PHE A 266 4.11 -22.07 -22.33
CA PHE A 266 3.08 -22.50 -21.38
C PHE A 266 1.86 -23.06 -22.11
N ARG A 267 1.15 -23.97 -21.44
CA ARG A 267 -0.13 -24.50 -21.94
C ARG A 267 -1.28 -23.59 -21.50
N TYR A 268 -1.98 -23.03 -22.48
CA TYR A 268 -3.07 -22.09 -22.22
C TYR A 268 -4.45 -22.71 -22.31
N MET A 269 -5.31 -22.34 -21.36
CA MET A 269 -6.77 -22.35 -21.53
C MET A 269 -7.26 -20.90 -21.56
N ASN A 270 -8.19 -20.57 -22.45
CA ASN A 270 -8.69 -19.21 -22.61
C ASN A 270 -10.21 -19.19 -22.37
N VAL A 271 -10.64 -18.30 -21.50
CA VAL A 271 -12.04 -17.94 -21.27
C VAL A 271 -12.15 -16.44 -21.51
N ARG A 272 -12.40 -16.01 -22.76
CA ARG A 272 -12.28 -14.60 -23.17
C ARG A 272 -13.53 -13.80 -22.82
N VAL A 273 -13.62 -13.35 -21.57
CA VAL A 273 -14.76 -12.64 -21.00
C VAL A 273 -14.34 -11.23 -20.55
N TYR A 274 -15.22 -10.24 -20.71
CA TYR A 274 -14.99 -8.88 -20.19
C TYR A 274 -15.38 -8.82 -18.71
N ASP A 275 -14.71 -7.97 -17.94
CA ASP A 275 -15.05 -7.72 -16.54
C ASP A 275 -16.28 -6.80 -16.42
N GLU A 276 -17.46 -7.37 -16.66
CA GLU A 276 -18.75 -6.70 -16.60
C GLU A 276 -19.77 -7.55 -15.83
N GLU A 277 -20.72 -6.93 -15.12
CA GLU A 277 -21.74 -7.65 -14.34
C GLU A 277 -22.60 -8.62 -15.18
N THR A 278 -22.69 -8.39 -16.49
CA THR A 278 -23.49 -9.23 -17.42
C THR A 278 -22.72 -10.45 -17.96
N ALA A 279 -21.44 -10.58 -17.64
CA ALA A 279 -20.58 -11.65 -18.09
C ALA A 279 -21.02 -13.04 -17.60
N GLN A 280 -21.10 -14.02 -18.51
CA GLN A 280 -21.50 -15.39 -18.17
C GLN A 280 -20.28 -16.28 -17.91
N LEU A 281 -19.93 -16.48 -16.63
CA LEU A 281 -18.84 -17.36 -16.22
C LEU A 281 -19.27 -18.83 -16.01
N LEU A 282 -20.52 -19.04 -15.59
CA LEU A 282 -21.07 -20.38 -15.29
C LEU A 282 -20.87 -21.42 -16.41
N PRO A 283 -21.04 -21.10 -17.70
CA PRO A 283 -20.85 -22.08 -18.77
C PRO A 283 -19.43 -22.66 -18.84
N HIS A 284 -18.43 -21.91 -18.38
CA HIS A 284 -17.03 -22.30 -18.44
C HIS A 284 -16.55 -23.05 -17.19
N TRP A 285 -17.39 -23.14 -16.16
CA TRP A 285 -17.01 -23.64 -14.84
C TRP A 285 -16.44 -25.06 -14.86
N ASN A 286 -17.07 -25.97 -15.60
CA ASN A 286 -16.62 -27.36 -15.66
C ASN A 286 -15.29 -27.50 -16.39
N ASP A 287 -15.12 -26.79 -17.50
CA ASP A 287 -13.90 -26.88 -18.31
C ASP A 287 -12.71 -26.30 -17.56
N THR A 288 -12.89 -25.15 -16.88
CA THR A 288 -11.82 -24.54 -16.07
C THR A 288 -11.49 -25.40 -14.86
N PHE A 289 -12.50 -26.00 -14.21
CA PHE A 289 -12.28 -26.94 -13.12
C PHE A 289 -11.47 -28.17 -13.55
N LEU A 290 -11.80 -28.77 -14.70
CA LEU A 290 -11.07 -29.93 -15.22
C LEU A 290 -9.63 -29.57 -15.58
N PHE A 291 -9.43 -28.44 -16.27
CA PHE A 291 -8.09 -27.95 -16.61
C PHE A 291 -7.20 -27.75 -15.37
N LEU A 292 -7.75 -27.16 -14.31
CA LEU A 292 -7.02 -26.97 -13.05
C LEU A 292 -6.80 -28.30 -12.28
N SER A 293 -7.79 -29.20 -12.31
CA SER A 293 -7.74 -30.47 -11.58
C SER A 293 -6.77 -31.48 -12.20
N ASP A 294 -6.63 -31.49 -13.52
CA ASP A 294 -5.70 -32.38 -14.21
C ASP A 294 -4.25 -32.10 -13.82
N ILE A 295 -3.92 -30.84 -13.53
CA ILE A 295 -2.58 -30.41 -13.09
C ILE A 295 -2.24 -31.02 -11.73
N LYS A 296 -3.23 -31.15 -10.82
CA LYS A 296 -3.06 -31.74 -9.49
C LYS A 296 -2.60 -33.19 -9.54
N LEU A 297 -2.99 -33.93 -10.59
CA LEU A 297 -2.68 -35.36 -10.75
C LEU A 297 -1.29 -35.61 -11.36
N VAL A 298 -0.71 -34.61 -12.01
CA VAL A 298 0.56 -34.75 -12.74
C VAL A 298 1.79 -34.54 -11.85
N GLY A 299 1.61 -34.02 -10.62
CA GLY A 299 2.61 -34.06 -9.54
C GLY A 299 4.01 -33.62 -9.95
N VAL A 300 4.23 -32.30 -9.99
CA VAL A 300 5.57 -31.69 -9.91
C VAL A 300 5.56 -30.67 -8.80
#